data_AF-A0A101IEX1-F1
#
_entry.id   AF-A0A101IEX1-F1
#
_cell.length_a   1.000
_cell.length_b   1.000
_cell.length_c   1.000
_cell.angle_alpha   90.00
_cell.angle_beta   90.00
_cell.angle_gamma   90.00
#
_symmetry.space_group_name_H-M   'P 1'
#
loop_
_entity.id
_entity.type
_entity.pdbx_description
1 polymer ?
#
loop_
_entity_poly.entity_id
_entity_poly.type
_entity_poly.pdbx_seq_one_letter_code
_entity_poly.pdbx_strand_id
1 'polypeptide(L)'
;MTKVYDRLYVGSERDCFHSRPEWAVVHACKNPCHVNAVGYKGSLPKNHHNYLSLERGANLYLNIVDPDIPLFMPQTFVDFMNFSQKHYSEGMNLLIHCNLGESRAPSLALLS
;
A
#
# COMPACT_ATOMS: atom_id res chain seq x y z
N MET A 1 -4.36 3.65 -13.89
CA MET A 1 -2.95 3.60 -13.43
C MET A 1 -2.07 4.40 -14.36
N THR A 2 -1.01 4.99 -13.84
CA THR A 2 -0.02 5.80 -14.56
C THR A 2 1.38 5.27 -14.25
N LYS A 3 2.19 4.99 -15.28
CA LYS A 3 3.60 4.63 -15.08
C LYS A 3 4.39 5.89 -14.70
N VAL A 4 5.07 5.87 -13.57
CA VAL A 4 5.84 7.02 -13.05
C VAL A 4 7.35 6.81 -13.11
N TYR A 5 7.79 5.55 -13.09
CA TYR A 5 9.19 5.15 -13.28
C TYR A 5 9.25 3.75 -13.88
N ASP A 6 10.45 3.22 -14.15
CA ASP A 6 10.56 1.85 -14.65
C ASP A 6 9.87 0.87 -13.69
N ARG A 7 8.98 0.03 -14.25
CA ARG A 7 8.13 -0.93 -13.52
C ARG A 7 7.33 -0.38 -12.32
N LEU A 8 7.24 0.93 -12.16
CA LEU A 8 6.54 1.60 -11.04
C LEU A 8 5.30 2.34 -11.53
N TYR A 9 4.17 2.05 -10.91
CA TYR A 9 2.86 2.56 -11.30
C TYR A 9 2.12 3.15 -10.11
N VAL A 10 1.45 4.28 -10.33
CA VAL A 10 0.52 4.90 -9.39
C VAL A 10 -0.90 4.71 -9.89
N GLY A 11 -1.82 4.31 -9.01
CA GLY A 11 -3.20 4.03 -9.37
C GLY A 11 -4.22 4.52 -8.35
N SER A 12 -5.49 4.35 -8.71
CA SER A 12 -6.65 4.56 -7.84
C SER A 12 -7.29 3.23 -7.45
N GLU A 13 -8.38 3.26 -6.70
CA GLU A 13 -9.16 2.06 -6.37
C GLU A 13 -9.65 1.30 -7.62
N ARG A 14 -9.82 1.98 -8.76
CA ARG A 14 -10.19 1.36 -10.04
C ARG A 14 -9.10 0.43 -10.59
N ASP A 15 -7.86 0.61 -10.16
CA ASP A 15 -6.71 -0.19 -10.57
C ASP A 15 -6.41 -1.31 -9.56
N CYS A 16 -7.21 -1.43 -8.49
CA CYS A 16 -6.98 -2.39 -7.42
C CYS A 16 -7.17 -3.84 -7.90
N PHE A 17 -6.17 -4.68 -7.65
CA PHE A 17 -6.25 -6.13 -7.78
C PHE A 17 -5.41 -6.81 -6.71
N HIS A 18 -5.74 -8.07 -6.41
CA HIS A 18 -5.11 -8.84 -5.33
C HIS A 18 -4.19 -9.95 -5.84
N SER A 19 -4.27 -10.28 -7.13
CA SER A 19 -3.40 -11.26 -7.76
C SER A 19 -3.32 -10.99 -9.25
N ARG A 20 -2.10 -10.80 -9.73
CA ARG A 20 -1.78 -10.73 -11.15
C ARG A 20 -0.33 -11.19 -11.33
N PRO A 21 -0.04 -12.10 -12.28
CA PRO A 21 1.33 -12.57 -12.51
C PRO A 21 2.27 -11.41 -12.77
N GLU A 22 3.46 -11.43 -12.16
CA GLU A 22 4.49 -10.39 -12.30
C GLU A 22 4.16 -9.02 -11.67
N TRP A 23 3.14 -8.94 -10.81
CA TRP A 23 2.78 -7.71 -10.10
C TRP A 23 2.83 -7.87 -8.59
N ALA A 24 3.45 -6.89 -7.94
CA ALA A 24 3.32 -6.61 -6.53
C ALA A 24 2.48 -5.35 -6.32
N VAL A 25 1.59 -5.37 -5.31
CA VAL A 25 0.60 -4.31 -5.10
C VAL A 25 0.70 -3.77 -3.68
N VAL A 26 0.87 -2.46 -3.56
CA VAL A 26 0.75 -1.71 -2.32
C VAL A 26 -0.62 -1.05 -2.28
N HIS A 27 -1.45 -1.51 -1.35
CA HIS A 27 -2.79 -1.00 -1.08
C HIS A 27 -2.71 0.07 0.01
N ALA A 28 -2.48 1.34 -0.36
CA ALA A 28 -2.37 2.49 0.54
C ALA A 28 -3.74 3.06 0.94
N CYS A 29 -4.67 2.17 1.29
CA CYS A 29 -6.06 2.45 1.62
C CYS A 29 -6.49 1.68 2.86
N LYS A 30 -6.85 2.37 3.95
CA LYS A 30 -7.54 1.74 5.08
C LYS A 30 -8.82 1.04 4.63
N ASN A 31 -9.72 1.78 3.97
CA ASN A 31 -10.97 1.27 3.43
C ASN A 31 -10.91 1.26 1.88
N PRO A 32 -11.36 0.19 1.22
CA PRO A 32 -11.78 -1.10 1.78
C PRO A 32 -10.60 -2.06 2.07
N CYS A 33 -9.40 -1.74 1.58
CA CYS A 33 -8.31 -2.69 1.38
C CYS A 33 -7.79 -3.30 2.69
N HIS A 34 -7.26 -2.48 3.61
CA HIS A 34 -6.71 -2.97 4.88
C HIS A 34 -7.78 -3.62 5.77
N VAL A 35 -8.97 -3.00 5.84
CA VAL A 35 -10.13 -3.53 6.58
C VAL A 35 -10.49 -4.94 6.13
N ASN A 36 -10.62 -5.15 4.82
CA ASN A 36 -10.99 -6.46 4.27
C ASN A 36 -9.86 -7.48 4.42
N ALA A 37 -8.61 -7.06 4.24
CA ALA A 37 -7.46 -7.96 4.37
C ALA A 37 -7.30 -8.47 5.81
N VAL A 38 -7.39 -7.59 6.81
CA VAL A 38 -7.24 -7.98 8.22
C VAL A 38 -8.53 -8.59 8.78
N GLY A 39 -9.70 -8.14 8.34
CA GLY A 39 -11.01 -8.70 8.71
C GLY A 39 -11.62 -8.09 9.99
N TYR A 40 -11.41 -6.80 10.25
CA TYR A 40 -11.99 -6.11 11.41
C TYR A 40 -13.17 -5.19 11.03
N LYS A 41 -13.98 -4.82 12.02
CA LYS A 41 -15.04 -3.81 11.86
C LYS A 41 -14.70 -2.57 12.68
N GLY A 42 -14.97 -1.38 12.12
CA GLY A 42 -14.70 -0.11 12.78
C GLY A 42 -13.20 0.20 12.91
N SER A 43 -12.71 0.24 14.14
CA SER A 43 -11.31 0.59 14.45
C SER A 43 -10.55 -0.61 14.98
N LEU A 44 -9.36 -0.83 14.44
CA LEU A 44 -8.45 -1.87 14.92
C LEU A 44 -7.69 -1.33 16.15
N PRO A 45 -7.49 -2.13 17.22
CA PRO A 45 -6.69 -1.71 18.37
C PRO A 45 -5.26 -1.37 17.96
N LYS A 46 -4.69 -0.28 18.53
CA LYS A 46 -3.33 0.20 18.18
C LYS A 46 -2.22 -0.80 18.48
N ASN A 47 -2.45 -1.73 19.40
CA ASN A 47 -1.52 -2.80 19.78
C ASN A 47 -1.71 -4.08 18.96
N HIS A 48 -2.63 -4.10 17.99
CA HIS A 48 -2.80 -5.24 17.11
C HIS A 48 -1.58 -5.40 16.21
N HIS A 49 -1.11 -6.64 16.02
CA HIS A 49 0.10 -6.91 15.22
C HIS A 49 0.01 -6.33 13.80
N ASN A 50 -1.16 -6.46 13.17
CA ASN A 50 -1.45 -5.91 11.85
C ASN A 50 -2.08 -4.51 11.91
N TYR A 51 -1.76 -3.69 12.92
CA TYR A 51 -2.37 -2.36 13.04
C TYR A 51 -1.94 -1.41 11.92
N LEU A 52 -0.65 -1.43 11.56
CA LEU A 52 -0.08 -0.51 10.57
C LEU A 52 -0.09 -1.10 9.16
N SER A 53 0.19 -2.39 9.05
CA SER A 53 0.40 -3.07 7.79
C SER A 53 0.08 -4.56 7.90
N LEU A 54 -0.13 -5.18 6.74
CA LEU A 54 -0.25 -6.62 6.58
C LEU A 54 0.34 -6.99 5.21
N GLU A 55 1.35 -7.86 5.17
CA GLU A 55 1.87 -8.45 3.93
C GLU A 55 1.22 -9.83 3.70
N ARG A 56 0.73 -10.10 2.49
CA ARG A 56 0.24 -11.42 2.04
C ARG A 56 0.60 -11.68 0.58
N GLY A 57 1.63 -12.50 0.38
CA GLY A 57 2.17 -12.76 -0.96
C GLY A 57 2.68 -11.46 -1.59
N ALA A 58 2.35 -11.23 -2.86
CA ALA A 58 2.72 -9.99 -3.56
C ALA A 58 1.75 -8.82 -3.26
N ASN A 59 1.21 -8.74 -2.04
CA ASN A 59 0.33 -7.65 -1.61
C ASN A 59 0.74 -7.11 -0.25
N LEU A 60 0.86 -5.79 -0.15
CA LEU A 60 1.01 -5.06 1.09
C LEU A 60 -0.22 -4.19 1.34
N TYR A 61 -0.91 -4.42 2.44
CA TYR A 61 -2.06 -3.61 2.86
C TYR A 61 -1.62 -2.64 3.94
N LEU A 62 -1.81 -1.35 3.73
CA LEU A 62 -1.40 -0.32 4.68
C LEU A 62 -2.62 0.36 5.30
N ASN A 63 -2.60 0.53 6.63
CA ASN A 63 -3.61 1.28 7.37
C ASN A 63 -3.33 2.79 7.33
N ILE A 64 -3.15 3.35 6.13
CA ILE A 64 -2.95 4.78 5.94
C ILE A 64 -4.31 5.46 5.73
N VAL A 65 -4.52 6.53 6.48
CA VAL A 65 -5.60 7.49 6.31
C VAL A 65 -4.98 8.88 6.13
N ASP A 66 -5.70 9.79 5.49
CA ASP A 66 -5.36 11.21 5.45
C ASP A 66 -5.93 11.85 6.72
N PRO A 67 -5.13 12.10 7.79
CA PRO A 67 -5.66 12.67 9.02
C PRO A 67 -5.62 14.20 8.96
N ASP A 68 -6.48 14.86 9.73
CA ASP A 68 -6.47 16.34 9.86
C ASP A 68 -5.14 16.87 10.44
N ILE A 69 -4.36 16.00 11.08
CA ILE A 69 -3.01 16.26 11.57
C ILE A 69 -2.01 15.32 10.86
N PRO A 70 -0.79 15.79 10.50
CA PRO A 70 0.24 14.92 9.96
C PRO A 70 0.60 13.81 10.94
N LEU A 71 0.11 12.59 10.67
CA LEU A 71 0.44 11.42 11.47
C LEU A 71 1.59 10.67 10.79
N PHE A 72 2.80 10.95 11.24
CA PHE A 72 3.97 10.21 10.75
C PHE A 72 4.04 8.85 11.45
N MET A 73 3.90 7.78 10.67
CA MET A 73 4.06 6.40 11.13
C MET A 73 5.30 5.82 10.46
N PRO A 74 6.52 6.03 11.02
CA PRO A 74 7.77 5.61 10.39
C PRO A 74 7.76 4.14 9.96
N GLN A 75 7.19 3.28 10.80
CA GLN A 75 7.12 1.84 10.53
C GLN A 75 6.34 1.52 9.24
N THR A 76 5.28 2.27 8.93
CA THR A 76 4.51 2.08 7.68
C THR A 76 5.37 2.33 6.45
N PHE A 77 6.26 3.32 6.50
CA PHE A 77 7.21 3.59 5.42
C PHE A 77 8.30 2.52 5.34
N VAL A 78 8.79 2.03 6.48
CA VAL A 78 9.75 0.92 6.52
C VAL A 78 9.16 -0.35 5.89
N ASP A 79 7.94 -0.71 6.26
CA ASP A 79 7.26 -1.89 5.70
C ASP A 79 7.05 -1.74 4.19
N PHE A 80 6.65 -0.55 3.75
CA PHE A 80 6.52 -0.20 2.34
C PHE A 80 7.84 -0.35 1.58
N MET A 81 8.93 0.22 2.10
CA MET A 81 10.25 0.18 1.45
C MET A 81 10.75 -1.27 1.34
N ASN A 82 10.63 -2.05 2.42
CA ASN A 82 11.06 -3.44 2.44
C ASN A 82 10.29 -4.30 1.42
N PHE A 83 8.97 -4.17 1.38
CA PHE A 83 8.12 -4.86 0.42
C PHE A 83 8.43 -4.47 -1.02
N SER A 84 8.53 -3.16 -1.28
CA SER A 84 8.77 -2.60 -2.61
C SER A 84 10.13 -3.03 -3.12
N GLN A 85 11.18 -2.90 -2.32
CA GLN A 85 12.54 -3.29 -2.69
C GLN A 85 12.64 -4.77 -3.01
N LYS A 86 12.06 -5.64 -2.16
CA LYS A 86 12.04 -7.09 -2.36
C LYS A 86 11.46 -7.44 -3.74
N HIS A 87 10.22 -7.05 -4.01
CA HIS A 87 9.54 -7.42 -5.25
C HIS A 87 10.08 -6.70 -6.49
N TYR A 88 10.54 -5.46 -6.34
CA TYR A 88 11.19 -4.74 -7.43
C TYR A 88 12.50 -5.42 -7.86
N SER A 89 13.28 -5.94 -6.89
CA SER A 89 14.53 -6.69 -7.15
C SER A 89 14.28 -8.05 -7.80
N GLU A 90 13.11 -8.65 -7.57
CA GLU A 90 12.63 -9.88 -8.21
C GLU A 90 12.12 -9.66 -9.65
N GLY A 91 12.20 -8.42 -10.18
CA GLY A 91 11.77 -8.10 -11.53
C GLY A 91 10.27 -7.80 -11.68
N MET A 92 9.52 -7.74 -10.59
CA MET A 92 8.08 -7.49 -10.63
C MET A 92 7.73 -6.05 -11.00
N ASN A 93 6.54 -5.84 -11.54
CA ASN A 93 5.91 -4.53 -11.61
C ASN A 93 5.35 -4.17 -10.23
N LEU A 94 5.56 -2.92 -9.80
CA LEU A 94 5.03 -2.40 -8.55
C LEU A 94 3.88 -1.45 -8.83
N LEU A 95 2.67 -1.80 -8.37
CA LEU A 95 1.52 -0.90 -8.33
C LEU A 95 1.36 -0.35 -6.92
N ILE A 96 1.37 0.98 -6.78
CA ILE A 96 0.99 1.67 -5.56
C ILE A 96 -0.35 2.36 -5.83
N HIS A 97 -1.39 2.02 -5.09
CA HIS A 97 -2.69 2.67 -5.25
C HIS A 97 -3.29 3.10 -3.92
N CYS A 98 -4.14 4.11 -3.97
CA CYS A 98 -5.01 4.51 -2.87
C CYS A 98 -6.42 4.75 -3.42
N ASN A 99 -7.31 5.39 -2.64
CA ASN A 99 -8.70 5.57 -3.08
C ASN A 99 -8.79 6.38 -4.39
N LEU A 100 -8.18 7.58 -4.42
CA LEU A 100 -8.22 8.47 -5.58
C LEU A 100 -6.94 8.42 -6.43
N GLY A 101 -5.82 7.93 -5.87
CA GLY A 101 -4.52 7.94 -6.54
C GLY A 101 -3.81 9.29 -6.55
N GLU A 102 -4.25 10.27 -5.74
CA GLU A 102 -3.81 11.67 -5.83
C GLU A 102 -2.94 12.16 -4.65
N SER A 103 -2.90 11.42 -3.54
CA SER A 103 -2.16 11.82 -2.33
C SER A 103 -1.23 10.69 -1.86
N ARG A 104 -1.77 9.73 -1.10
CA ARG A 104 -1.00 8.63 -0.49
C ARG A 104 -0.15 7.83 -1.47
N ALA A 105 -0.73 7.42 -2.60
CA ALA A 105 -0.01 6.62 -3.59
C ALA A 105 1.13 7.39 -4.28
N PRO A 106 0.92 8.62 -4.79
CA PRO A 106 2.00 9.48 -5.26
C PRO A 106 3.10 9.72 -4.22
N SER A 107 2.74 9.97 -2.95
CA SER A 107 3.72 10.22 -1.89
C SER A 107 4.62 9.02 -1.62
N LEU A 108 4.07 7.80 -1.63
CA LEU A 108 4.87 6.58 -1.48
C LEU A 108 5.75 6.32 -2.71
N ALA A 109 5.25 6.60 -3.92
CA ALA A 109 6.02 6.44 -5.15
C ALA A 109 7.26 7.34 -5.20
N LEU A 110 7.23 8.52 -4.57
CA LEU A 110 8.41 9.41 -4.45
C LEU A 110 9.55 8.81 -3.61
N LEU A 111 9.27 7.78 -2.79
CA LEU A 111 10.25 7.10 -1.96
C LEU A 111 10.80 5.81 -2.62
N SER A 112 10.30 5.44 -3.79
CA SER A 112 10.58 4.16 -4.48
C SER A 112 11.79 4.19 -5.40
#